data_AF-A0A9X2NGM2-F1
#
_entry.id   AF-A0A9X2NGM2-F1
#
_cell.length_a   1.000
_cell.length_b   1.000
_cell.length_c   1.000
_cell.angle_alpha   90.00
_cell.angle_beta   90.00
_cell.angle_gamma   90.00
#
_symmetry.space_group_name_H-M   'P 1'
#
loop_
_entity.id
_entity.type
_entity.pdbx_description
1 polymer ?
#
loop_
_entity_poly.entity_id
_entity_poly.type
_entity_poly.pdbx_seq_one_letter_code
_entity_poly.pdbx_strand_id
1 'polypeptide(L)'
;MNDLDDFRAALRQPPAEPFAEPDLARIMADGTRIRRRRRVLTSTAGVAAAAAVVLVVVFALQLRQPAPAPVAQPPSPVTTTSTTPPGPAADQPMGEVIGTGIRTGRGEIVFFARAVELPQLPDIHFGLVAGFRSGDTLQSVLMTNEFRGSDRSFGFHATDGGELSGTEVIPVFGYFAGQAARITTTVHGKTVEASLAKWTADPNVVVFWFDPVAVPNSAVLTPLIAYDADGKRLTK
;
A
#
# COMPACT_ATOMS: atom_id res chain seq x y z
N MET A 1 -12.86 -59.47 -5.07
CA MET A 1 -12.04 -58.32 -5.44
C MET A 1 -11.94 -57.40 -4.24
N ASN A 2 -10.77 -56.84 -3.98
CA ASN A 2 -10.44 -56.17 -2.72
C ASN A 2 -10.32 -54.67 -2.99
N ASP A 3 -11.19 -53.85 -2.38
CA ASP A 3 -11.30 -52.40 -2.62
C ASP A 3 -9.98 -51.64 -2.42
N LEU A 4 -9.09 -52.20 -1.60
CA LEU A 4 -7.76 -51.67 -1.31
C LEU A 4 -6.80 -51.77 -2.50
N ASP A 5 -6.93 -52.80 -3.32
CA ASP A 5 -6.06 -53.00 -4.49
C ASP A 5 -6.55 -52.15 -5.67
N ASP A 6 -7.87 -51.97 -5.80
CA ASP A 6 -8.46 -51.04 -6.77
C ASP A 6 -8.13 -49.58 -6.44
N PHE A 7 -8.11 -49.21 -5.15
CA PHE A 7 -7.68 -47.88 -4.72
C PHE A 7 -6.18 -47.64 -5.00
N ARG A 8 -5.32 -48.63 -4.76
CA ARG A 8 -3.90 -48.54 -5.11
C ARG A 8 -3.67 -48.45 -6.63
N ALA A 9 -4.51 -49.11 -7.43
CA ALA A 9 -4.47 -49.01 -8.88
C ALA A 9 -4.87 -47.62 -9.36
N ALA A 10 -5.95 -47.05 -8.79
CA ALA A 10 -6.42 -45.70 -9.11
C ALA A 10 -5.38 -44.61 -8.79
N LEU A 11 -4.67 -44.72 -7.67
CA LEU A 11 -3.61 -43.78 -7.30
C LEU A 11 -2.35 -43.87 -8.17
N ARG A 12 -2.12 -45.01 -8.83
CA ARG A 12 -0.98 -45.22 -9.74
C ARG A 12 -1.31 -44.87 -11.19
N GLN A 13 -2.56 -44.48 -11.47
CA GLN A 13 -2.98 -44.16 -12.82
C GLN A 13 -2.51 -42.73 -13.15
N PRO A 14 -1.55 -42.55 -14.08
CA PRO A 14 -1.18 -41.21 -14.51
C PRO A 14 -2.40 -40.54 -15.17
N PRO A 15 -2.57 -39.22 -14.99
CA PRO A 15 -3.69 -38.50 -15.58
C PRO A 15 -3.75 -38.75 -17.09
N ALA A 16 -4.96 -39.03 -17.60
CA ALA A 16 -5.20 -39.33 -19.01
C ALA A 16 -4.88 -38.14 -19.93
N GLU A 17 -4.87 -36.93 -19.36
CA GLU A 17 -4.47 -35.71 -20.04
C GLU A 17 -3.08 -35.27 -19.57
N PRO A 18 -2.13 -35.02 -20.49
CA PRO A 18 -0.89 -34.34 -20.13
C PRO A 18 -1.24 -32.96 -19.59
N PHE A 19 -0.60 -32.57 -18.48
CA PHE A 19 -0.73 -31.20 -17.96
C PHE A 19 -0.44 -30.22 -19.10
N ALA A 20 -1.39 -29.33 -19.38
CA ALA A 20 -1.20 -28.29 -20.38
C ALA A 20 0.10 -27.54 -20.08
N GLU A 21 0.99 -27.45 -21.07
CA GLU A 21 2.27 -26.81 -20.89
C GLU A 21 2.04 -25.36 -20.43
N PRO A 22 2.58 -24.95 -19.27
CA PRO A 22 2.40 -23.60 -18.79
C PRO A 22 2.91 -22.62 -19.85
N ASP A 23 2.09 -21.66 -20.26
CA ASP A 23 2.50 -20.62 -21.19
C ASP A 23 3.50 -19.68 -20.48
N LEU A 24 4.76 -20.09 -20.47
CA LEU A 24 5.85 -19.39 -19.81
C LEU A 24 6.01 -17.99 -20.40
N ALA A 25 5.74 -17.80 -21.69
CA ALA A 25 5.84 -16.50 -22.34
C ALA A 25 4.79 -15.54 -21.79
N ARG A 26 3.53 -15.99 -21.65
CA ARG A 26 2.45 -15.19 -21.04
C ARG A 26 2.69 -14.94 -19.55
N ILE A 27 3.11 -15.95 -18.79
CA ILE A 27 3.43 -15.81 -17.36
C ILE A 27 4.59 -14.82 -17.16
N MET A 28 5.64 -14.91 -17.96
CA MET A 28 6.77 -13.98 -17.89
C MET A 28 6.41 -12.59 -18.37
N ALA A 29 5.54 -12.44 -19.39
CA ALA A 29 5.02 -11.15 -19.84
C ALA A 29 4.18 -10.45 -18.77
N ASP A 30 3.28 -11.19 -18.13
CA ASP A 30 2.46 -10.68 -17.03
C ASP A 30 3.33 -10.31 -15.81
N GLY A 31 4.30 -11.16 -15.46
CA GLY A 31 5.25 -10.89 -14.38
C GLY A 31 6.19 -9.71 -14.64
N THR A 32 6.66 -9.54 -15.89
CA THR A 32 7.53 -8.40 -16.27
C THR A 32 6.76 -7.08 -16.37
N ARG A 33 5.48 -7.11 -16.76
CA ARG A 33 4.60 -5.93 -16.73
C ARG A 33 4.38 -5.42 -15.30
N ILE A 34 4.22 -6.33 -14.34
CA ILE A 34 4.11 -6.00 -12.91
C ILE A 34 5.42 -5.38 -12.40
N ARG A 35 6.59 -5.97 -12.72
CA ARG A 35 7.90 -5.43 -12.31
C ARG A 35 8.25 -4.09 -12.96
N ARG A 36 7.92 -3.88 -14.24
CA ARG A 36 8.17 -2.60 -14.93
C ARG A 36 7.32 -1.48 -14.33
N ARG A 37 6.06 -1.75 -13.95
CA ARG A 37 5.22 -0.77 -13.24
C ARG A 37 5.78 -0.40 -11.86
N ARG A 38 6.31 -1.36 -11.09
CA ARG A 38 6.98 -1.07 -9.81
C ARG A 38 8.24 -0.21 -9.98
N ARG A 39 8.97 -0.30 -11.10
CA ARG A 39 10.21 0.49 -11.32
C ARG A 39 10.00 1.92 -11.82
N VAL A 40 8.93 2.22 -12.55
CA VAL A 40 8.71 3.57 -13.12
C VAL A 40 8.42 4.62 -12.02
N LEU A 41 7.95 4.21 -10.85
CA LEU A 41 7.79 5.11 -9.68
C LEU A 41 9.09 5.37 -8.91
N THR A 42 10.18 4.66 -9.21
CA THR A 42 11.48 4.81 -8.52
C THR A 42 12.58 5.45 -9.36
N SER A 43 12.38 5.74 -10.65
CA SER A 43 13.47 6.18 -11.55
C SER A 43 13.21 7.44 -12.38
N THR A 44 12.28 8.32 -12.00
CA THR A 44 12.04 9.62 -12.67
C THR A 44 12.28 10.83 -11.78
N ALA A 45 12.99 10.70 -10.67
CA ALA A 45 13.36 11.84 -9.80
C ALA A 45 14.80 12.37 -10.02
N GLY A 46 15.56 11.83 -10.97
CA GLY A 46 17.01 12.05 -11.04
C GLY A 46 17.55 13.08 -12.05
N VAL A 47 16.77 13.58 -13.01
CA VAL A 47 17.34 14.37 -14.13
C VAL A 47 16.74 15.78 -14.29
N ALA A 48 15.63 16.11 -13.63
CA ALA A 48 14.97 17.41 -13.81
C ALA A 48 15.47 18.54 -12.88
N ALA A 49 16.48 18.31 -12.05
CA ALA A 49 16.97 19.31 -11.08
C ALA A 49 18.02 20.30 -11.64
N ALA A 50 18.57 20.06 -12.83
CA ALA A 50 19.63 20.92 -13.38
C ALA A 50 19.12 22.10 -14.25
N ALA A 51 17.91 22.03 -14.80
CA ALA A 51 17.40 23.05 -15.71
C ALA A 51 16.73 24.25 -15.01
N ALA A 52 16.32 24.11 -13.74
CA ALA A 52 15.57 25.14 -13.02
C ALA A 52 16.44 26.26 -12.45
N VAL A 53 17.76 26.05 -12.27
CA VAL A 53 18.66 27.06 -11.69
C VAL A 53 19.02 28.16 -12.71
N VAL A 54 19.03 27.84 -14.00
CA VAL A 54 19.43 28.80 -15.05
C VAL A 54 18.33 29.85 -15.32
N LEU A 55 17.05 29.49 -15.17
CA LEU A 55 15.93 30.40 -15.44
C LEU A 55 15.73 31.47 -14.36
N VAL A 56 16.21 31.26 -13.13
CA VAL A 56 16.09 32.25 -12.04
C VAL A 56 17.12 33.39 -12.19
N VAL A 57 18.29 33.13 -12.78
CA VAL A 57 19.35 34.14 -12.93
C VAL A 57 19.05 35.17 -14.03
N VAL A 58 18.36 34.77 -15.10
CA VAL A 58 18.08 35.66 -16.25
C VAL A 58 16.94 36.65 -15.94
N PHE A 59 15.95 36.25 -15.13
CA PHE A 59 14.82 37.13 -14.80
C PHE A 59 15.18 38.23 -13.77
N ALA A 60 16.22 38.01 -12.96
CA ALA A 60 16.66 38.96 -11.93
C ALA A 60 17.45 40.17 -12.48
N LEU A 61 17.92 40.14 -13.74
CA LEU A 61 18.79 41.18 -14.30
C LEU A 61 18.06 42.21 -15.18
N GLN A 62 16.79 42.01 -15.54
CA GLN A 62 16.07 42.92 -16.46
C GLN A 62 15.16 43.97 -15.81
N LEU A 63 15.01 44.00 -14.47
CA LEU A 63 14.16 44.99 -13.79
C LEU A 63 14.94 46.10 -13.06
N ARG A 64 16.19 46.36 -13.47
CA ARG A 64 16.95 47.52 -13.00
C ARG A 64 16.64 48.76 -13.83
N GLN A 65 15.68 49.56 -13.37
CA GLN A 65 15.68 51.01 -13.60
C GLN A 65 15.33 51.74 -12.28
N PRO A 66 16.16 52.72 -11.83
CA PRO A 66 15.94 53.45 -10.58
C PRO A 66 15.26 54.81 -10.82
N ALA A 67 14.35 55.21 -9.92
CA ALA A 67 13.91 56.59 -9.74
C ALA A 67 13.27 56.78 -8.33
N PRO A 68 13.28 58.01 -7.78
CA PRO A 68 13.63 58.25 -6.38
C PRO A 68 12.46 58.31 -5.39
N ALA A 69 12.77 58.04 -4.12
CA ALA A 69 11.85 58.03 -2.99
C ALA A 69 11.35 59.43 -2.58
N PRO A 70 10.11 59.49 -2.04
CA PRO A 70 9.88 60.27 -0.83
C PRO A 70 9.18 59.45 0.27
N VAL A 71 9.56 59.82 1.50
CA VAL A 71 9.20 59.30 2.83
C VAL A 71 7.71 59.46 3.18
N ALA A 72 7.08 58.41 3.73
CA ALA A 72 6.09 58.47 4.84
C ALA A 72 5.52 57.07 5.21
N GLN A 73 5.69 56.69 6.49
CA GLN A 73 4.98 55.73 7.37
C GLN A 73 4.26 54.46 6.82
N PRO A 74 4.59 53.26 7.34
CA PRO A 74 3.69 52.10 7.29
C PRO A 74 2.84 51.94 8.56
N PRO A 75 1.52 51.69 8.43
CA PRO A 75 0.67 51.17 9.51
C PRO A 75 0.93 49.68 9.79
N SER A 76 0.53 49.24 10.98
CA SER A 76 0.72 47.90 11.56
C SER A 76 0.46 46.72 10.61
N PRO A 77 1.24 45.63 10.69
CA PRO A 77 1.07 44.47 9.81
C PRO A 77 -0.18 43.68 10.20
N VAL A 78 -1.18 43.68 9.31
CA VAL A 78 -2.18 42.62 9.23
C VAL A 78 -1.45 41.35 8.77
N THR A 79 -1.50 40.29 9.58
CA THR A 79 -0.96 38.98 9.22
C THR A 79 -1.85 38.40 8.12
N THR A 80 -1.45 38.57 6.87
CA THR A 80 -2.02 37.86 5.74
C THR A 80 -1.60 36.39 5.85
N THR A 81 -2.58 35.53 6.09
CA THR A 81 -2.45 34.08 5.92
C THR A 81 -1.91 33.84 4.50
N SER A 82 -0.66 33.41 4.43
CA SER A 82 -0.06 32.91 3.20
C SER A 82 -0.69 31.55 2.92
N THR A 83 -1.76 31.55 2.12
CA THR A 83 -2.30 30.33 1.54
C THR A 83 -1.28 29.81 0.54
N THR A 84 -0.37 28.96 1.01
CA THR A 84 0.42 28.08 0.16
C THR A 84 -0.56 27.30 -0.73
N PRO A 85 -0.36 27.26 -2.06
CA PRO A 85 -1.20 26.44 -2.93
C PRO A 85 -1.16 25.00 -2.43
N PRO A 86 -2.31 24.30 -2.28
CA PRO A 86 -2.29 22.90 -1.89
C PRO A 86 -1.49 22.13 -2.94
N GLY A 87 -0.43 21.46 -2.50
CA GLY A 87 0.19 20.40 -3.29
C GLY A 87 -0.87 19.35 -3.65
N PRO A 88 -0.67 18.57 -4.72
CA PRO A 88 -1.67 17.63 -5.21
C PRO A 88 -2.15 16.72 -4.08
N ALA A 89 -3.46 16.66 -3.85
CA ALA A 89 -4.11 15.93 -2.77
C ALA A 89 -3.73 14.43 -2.72
N ALA A 90 -3.21 13.89 -3.82
CA ALA A 90 -2.77 12.50 -3.96
C ALA A 90 -1.62 12.10 -3.03
N ASP A 91 -0.84 13.03 -2.47
CA ASP A 91 0.29 12.67 -1.59
C ASP A 91 -0.07 12.60 -0.09
N GLN A 92 -1.23 13.14 0.31
CA GLN A 92 -1.64 13.14 1.71
C GLN A 92 -2.33 11.84 2.13
N PRO A 93 -2.12 11.37 3.37
CA PRO A 93 -2.91 10.31 3.96
C PRO A 93 -4.41 10.64 3.95
N MET A 94 -5.23 9.67 3.55
CA MET A 94 -6.66 9.73 3.70
C MET A 94 -7.03 9.20 5.09
N GLY A 95 -7.56 10.08 5.94
CA GLY A 95 -7.84 9.74 7.34
C GLY A 95 -6.56 9.72 8.20
N GLU A 96 -6.63 9.00 9.32
CA GLU A 96 -5.55 8.93 10.29
C GLU A 96 -4.52 7.87 9.89
N VAL A 97 -3.26 8.13 10.28
CA VAL A 97 -2.17 7.18 10.14
C VAL A 97 -2.25 6.14 11.26
N ILE A 98 -2.34 4.88 10.89
CA ILE A 98 -2.45 3.74 11.78
C ILE A 98 -1.04 3.35 12.25
N GLY A 99 -0.79 3.52 13.55
CA GLY A 99 0.42 3.01 14.20
C GLY A 99 0.32 1.51 14.45
N THR A 100 1.36 0.76 14.08
CA THR A 100 1.42 -0.69 14.33
C THR A 100 2.03 -1.03 15.69
N GLY A 101 2.72 -0.06 16.32
CA GLY A 101 3.57 -0.28 17.49
C GLY A 101 4.91 -0.96 17.19
N ILE A 102 5.15 -1.43 15.96
CA ILE A 102 6.39 -2.11 15.57
C ILE A 102 7.46 -1.05 15.30
N ARG A 103 8.48 -0.98 16.15
CA ARG A 103 9.59 -0.02 16.03
C ARG A 103 10.82 -0.64 15.38
N THR A 104 11.46 0.14 14.53
CA THR A 104 12.63 -0.25 13.72
C THR A 104 13.71 0.82 13.78
N GLY A 105 14.86 0.58 13.15
CA GLY A 105 15.91 1.59 13.02
C GLY A 105 15.48 2.84 12.23
N ARG A 106 14.42 2.73 11.42
CA ARG A 106 13.86 3.82 10.60
C ARG A 106 12.67 4.54 11.24
N GLY A 107 12.21 4.09 12.40
CA GLY A 107 11.00 4.58 13.08
C GLY A 107 9.94 3.49 13.25
N GLU A 108 8.72 3.89 13.57
CA GLU A 108 7.59 2.97 13.70
C GLU A 108 7.03 2.60 12.33
N ILE A 109 6.72 1.33 12.10
CA ILE A 109 5.95 0.92 10.93
C ILE A 109 4.52 1.44 11.06
N VAL A 110 4.03 2.07 10.01
CA VAL A 110 2.68 2.64 9.97
C VAL A 110 1.96 2.26 8.69
N PHE A 111 0.63 2.27 8.77
CA PHE A 111 -0.25 2.15 7.60
C PHE A 111 -1.09 3.39 7.42
N PHE A 112 -1.32 3.78 6.17
CA PHE A 112 -2.27 4.83 5.84
C PHE A 112 -2.82 4.63 4.44
N ALA A 113 -4.07 5.05 4.24
CA ALA A 113 -4.66 5.05 2.91
C ALA A 113 -4.18 6.27 2.11
N ARG A 114 -4.08 6.14 0.80
CA ARG A 114 -3.77 7.23 -0.13
C ARG A 114 -4.70 7.14 -1.34
N ALA A 115 -5.13 8.29 -1.85
CA ALA A 115 -6.01 8.35 -2.99
C ALA A 115 -5.36 7.70 -4.23
N VAL A 116 -6.18 6.97 -4.98
CA VAL A 116 -5.83 6.41 -6.29
C VAL A 116 -6.81 7.03 -7.29
N GLU A 117 -6.27 7.82 -8.22
CA GLU A 117 -7.04 8.47 -9.28
C GLU A 117 -6.47 8.05 -10.63
N LEU A 118 -6.90 6.89 -11.10
CA LEU A 118 -6.43 6.32 -12.36
C LEU A 118 -7.63 6.04 -13.27
N PRO A 119 -7.71 6.65 -14.47
CA PRO A 119 -8.84 6.45 -15.39
C PRO A 119 -9.09 4.96 -15.73
N GLN A 120 -8.02 4.15 -15.74
CA GLN A 120 -8.09 2.71 -15.97
C GLN A 120 -8.58 1.87 -14.78
N LEU A 121 -8.75 2.46 -13.59
CA LEU A 121 -9.23 1.81 -12.37
C LEU A 121 -10.33 2.68 -11.71
N PRO A 122 -11.46 2.91 -12.38
CA PRO A 122 -12.47 3.88 -11.93
C PRO A 122 -13.15 3.51 -10.60
N ASP A 123 -13.15 2.21 -10.24
CA ASP A 123 -13.76 1.72 -9.00
C ASP A 123 -12.74 1.58 -7.85
N ILE A 124 -11.49 2.00 -8.07
CA ILE A 124 -10.39 1.98 -7.10
C ILE A 124 -10.03 3.41 -6.74
N HIS A 125 -10.43 3.83 -5.55
CA HIS A 125 -10.32 5.19 -5.04
C HIS A 125 -9.17 5.34 -4.05
N PHE A 126 -8.69 4.25 -3.46
CA PHE A 126 -7.54 4.29 -2.56
C PHE A 126 -6.63 3.06 -2.67
N GLY A 127 -5.41 3.22 -2.18
CA GLY A 127 -4.49 2.14 -1.87
C GLY A 127 -4.00 2.25 -0.44
N LEU A 128 -3.59 1.12 0.14
CA LEU A 128 -3.00 1.03 1.46
C LEU A 128 -1.48 1.15 1.34
N VAL A 129 -0.91 2.08 2.08
CA VAL A 129 0.52 2.35 2.10
C VAL A 129 1.11 1.85 3.41
N ALA A 130 2.13 1.02 3.31
CA ALA A 130 3.06 0.72 4.40
C ALA A 130 4.24 1.71 4.35
N GLY A 131 4.62 2.22 5.51
CA GLY A 131 5.71 3.18 5.62
C GLY A 131 6.32 3.21 7.02
N PHE A 132 7.22 4.16 7.21
CA PHE A 132 7.86 4.45 8.50
C PHE A 132 7.47 5.83 8.98
N ARG A 133 7.21 5.96 10.29
CA ARG A 133 7.01 7.21 10.99
C ARG A 133 8.18 7.48 11.93
N SER A 134 8.84 8.62 11.75
CA SER A 134 9.88 9.13 12.64
C SER A 134 9.57 10.58 13.00
N GLY A 135 9.12 10.80 14.25
CA GLY A 135 8.48 12.06 14.63
C GLY A 135 7.26 12.34 13.75
N ASP A 136 7.21 13.53 13.16
CA ASP A 136 6.13 13.96 12.26
C ASP A 136 6.36 13.58 10.79
N THR A 137 7.48 12.91 10.48
CA THR A 137 7.82 12.55 9.09
C THR A 137 7.30 11.15 8.76
N LEU A 138 6.59 11.05 7.65
CA LEU A 138 6.15 9.79 7.05
C LEU A 138 6.98 9.46 5.83
N GLN A 139 7.46 8.22 5.77
CA GLN A 139 8.16 7.69 4.61
C GLN A 139 7.40 6.51 4.03
N SER A 140 6.81 6.68 2.85
CA SER A 140 6.16 5.60 2.10
C SER A 140 7.19 4.61 1.56
N VAL A 141 6.86 3.32 1.61
CA VAL A 141 7.76 2.25 1.17
C VAL A 141 7.08 1.27 0.24
N LEU A 142 5.88 0.83 0.57
CA LEU A 142 5.11 -0.11 -0.23
C LEU A 142 3.67 0.36 -0.28
N MET A 143 3.12 0.49 -1.49
CA MET A 143 1.70 0.77 -1.70
C MET A 143 1.08 -0.41 -2.43
N THR A 144 -0.06 -0.84 -1.91
CA THR A 144 -0.87 -1.95 -2.45
C THR A 144 -2.31 -1.49 -2.60
N ASN A 145 -2.99 -1.93 -3.65
CA ASN A 145 -4.36 -1.54 -3.95
C ASN A 145 -5.08 -2.67 -4.69
N GLU A 146 -6.41 -2.67 -4.63
CA GLU A 146 -7.23 -3.54 -5.46
C GLU A 146 -7.08 -3.14 -6.94
N PHE A 147 -7.19 -4.12 -7.83
CA PHE A 147 -7.05 -3.96 -9.28
C PHE A 147 -8.18 -4.62 -10.07
N ARG A 148 -9.08 -5.35 -9.39
CA ARG A 148 -10.28 -5.96 -9.95
C ARG A 148 -11.51 -5.56 -9.15
N GLY A 149 -12.51 -5.03 -9.83
CA GLY A 149 -13.75 -4.60 -9.18
C GLY A 149 -13.53 -3.37 -8.30
N SER A 150 -14.40 -3.21 -7.30
CA SER A 150 -14.35 -2.07 -6.38
C SER A 150 -13.44 -2.34 -5.19
N ASP A 151 -12.68 -1.30 -4.81
CA ASP A 151 -11.84 -1.27 -3.61
C ASP A 151 -12.61 -1.43 -2.29
N ARG A 152 -13.96 -1.37 -2.33
CA ARG A 152 -14.88 -1.55 -1.19
C ARG A 152 -15.82 -2.74 -1.35
N SER A 153 -15.60 -3.59 -2.36
CA SER A 153 -16.34 -4.84 -2.46
C SER A 153 -16.10 -5.69 -1.21
N PHE A 154 -17.08 -6.46 -0.74
CA PHE A 154 -16.93 -7.19 0.52
C PHE A 154 -15.83 -8.26 0.43
N GLY A 155 -14.86 -8.25 1.34
CA GLY A 155 -13.81 -9.27 1.39
C GLY A 155 -12.43 -8.74 1.77
N PHE A 156 -11.43 -9.62 1.59
CA PHE A 156 -10.02 -9.29 1.77
C PHE A 156 -9.45 -8.65 0.51
N HIS A 157 -8.71 -7.57 0.69
CA HIS A 157 -8.09 -6.81 -0.40
C HIS A 157 -6.64 -6.47 -0.10
N ALA A 158 -5.91 -6.20 -1.19
CA ALA A 158 -4.59 -5.60 -1.18
C ALA A 158 -3.60 -6.28 -0.20
N THR A 159 -3.69 -7.61 -0.05
CA THR A 159 -2.82 -8.36 0.87
C THR A 159 -1.41 -8.45 0.29
N ASP A 160 -0.43 -7.89 0.98
CA ASP A 160 0.97 -7.85 0.56
C ASP A 160 1.89 -7.83 1.80
N GLY A 161 3.21 -7.80 1.59
CA GLY A 161 4.21 -7.68 2.64
C GLY A 161 4.90 -9.00 3.00
N GLY A 162 5.70 -8.93 4.06
CA GLY A 162 6.70 -9.94 4.41
C GLY A 162 7.97 -9.90 3.55
N GLU A 163 8.12 -8.83 2.76
CA GLU A 163 9.35 -8.51 2.04
C GLU A 163 10.21 -7.49 2.81
N LEU A 164 11.52 -7.54 2.58
CA LEU A 164 12.49 -6.61 3.18
C LEU A 164 12.46 -5.27 2.44
N SER A 165 12.36 -4.17 3.19
CA SER A 165 12.65 -2.82 2.73
C SER A 165 13.99 -2.36 3.31
N GLY A 166 15.06 -2.58 2.54
CA GLY A 166 16.42 -2.45 3.07
C GLY A 166 16.70 -3.59 4.05
N THR A 167 16.82 -3.28 5.33
CA THR A 167 17.07 -4.24 6.42
C THR A 167 15.84 -4.54 7.27
N GLU A 168 14.72 -3.87 7.02
CA GLU A 168 13.51 -3.96 7.85
C GLU A 168 12.43 -4.80 7.17
N VAL A 169 11.78 -5.69 7.92
CA VAL A 169 10.68 -6.52 7.41
C VAL A 169 9.38 -5.73 7.51
N ILE A 170 8.69 -5.55 6.39
CA ILE A 170 7.32 -5.02 6.40
C ILE A 170 6.39 -6.18 6.79
N PRO A 171 5.57 -6.07 7.86
CA PRO A 171 4.62 -7.12 8.23
C PRO A 171 3.69 -7.44 7.06
N VAL A 172 3.20 -8.67 7.01
CA VAL A 172 2.10 -8.99 6.09
C VAL A 172 0.86 -8.23 6.51
N PHE A 173 0.25 -7.51 5.57
CA PHE A 173 -0.83 -6.56 5.84
C PHE A 173 -1.83 -6.52 4.69
N GLY A 174 -2.97 -5.90 4.95
CA GLY A 174 -4.02 -5.66 3.98
C GLY A 174 -5.21 -4.96 4.63
N TYR A 175 -6.35 -4.97 3.94
CA TYR A 175 -7.60 -4.53 4.54
C TYR A 175 -8.75 -5.49 4.23
N PHE A 176 -9.74 -5.47 5.10
CA PHE A 176 -11.01 -6.16 4.92
C PHE A 176 -12.12 -5.12 4.78
N ALA A 177 -12.85 -5.19 3.66
CA ALA A 177 -14.04 -4.39 3.44
C ALA A 177 -15.25 -5.12 4.05
N GLY A 178 -15.64 -4.67 5.24
CA GLY A 178 -16.67 -5.20 6.11
C GLY A 178 -16.29 -5.03 7.59
N GLN A 179 -17.25 -5.20 8.48
CA GLN A 179 -17.05 -5.01 9.93
C GLN A 179 -16.40 -6.24 10.59
N ALA A 180 -15.19 -6.58 10.17
CA ALA A 180 -14.41 -7.63 10.84
C ALA A 180 -13.99 -7.17 12.24
N ALA A 181 -14.35 -7.96 13.26
CA ALA A 181 -13.88 -7.77 14.62
C ALA A 181 -12.66 -8.65 14.94
N ARG A 182 -12.45 -9.72 14.16
CA ARG A 182 -11.29 -10.61 14.28
C ARG A 182 -10.89 -11.14 12.91
N ILE A 183 -9.58 -11.17 12.63
CA ILE A 183 -9.03 -11.77 11.41
C ILE A 183 -7.94 -12.76 11.83
N THR A 184 -8.00 -13.96 11.27
CA THR A 184 -7.01 -15.02 11.55
C THR A 184 -6.46 -15.60 10.25
N THR A 185 -5.27 -16.15 10.34
CA THR A 185 -4.67 -17.03 9.33
C THR A 185 -4.13 -18.28 10.01
N THR A 186 -3.69 -19.26 9.23
CA THR A 186 -2.94 -20.41 9.71
C THR A 186 -1.52 -20.37 9.15
N VAL A 187 -0.52 -20.55 10.01
CA VAL A 187 0.90 -20.70 9.65
C VAL A 187 1.41 -21.98 10.28
N HIS A 188 1.89 -22.92 9.46
CA HIS A 188 2.37 -24.24 9.91
C HIS A 188 1.39 -24.97 10.86
N GLY A 189 0.09 -24.90 10.56
CA GLY A 189 -0.97 -25.54 11.36
C GLY A 189 -1.37 -24.80 12.64
N LYS A 190 -0.74 -23.65 12.94
CA LYS A 190 -1.11 -22.80 14.08
C LYS A 190 -1.93 -21.61 13.62
N THR A 191 -3.04 -21.35 14.31
CA THR A 191 -3.83 -20.14 14.09
C THR A 191 -3.07 -18.94 14.63
N VAL A 192 -2.95 -17.91 13.79
CA VAL A 192 -2.35 -16.62 14.13
C VAL A 192 -3.41 -15.55 13.92
N GLU A 193 -3.56 -14.66 14.90
CA GLU A 193 -4.50 -13.55 14.85
C GLU A 193 -3.80 -12.27 14.36
N ALA A 194 -4.50 -11.49 13.53
CA ALA A 194 -4.01 -10.20 13.07
C ALA A 194 -4.31 -9.11 14.11
N SER A 195 -3.43 -8.11 14.17
CA SER A 195 -3.76 -6.82 14.75
C SER A 195 -4.68 -6.05 13.80
N LEU A 196 -5.65 -5.32 14.34
CA LEU A 196 -6.70 -4.64 13.58
C LEU A 196 -6.80 -3.16 13.94
N ALA A 197 -7.09 -2.33 12.94
CA ALA A 197 -7.48 -0.94 13.12
C ALA A 197 -8.60 -0.57 12.15
N LYS A 198 -9.63 0.10 12.64
CA LYS A 198 -10.68 0.68 11.79
C LYS A 198 -10.12 1.90 11.08
N TRP A 199 -10.34 2.00 9.78
CA TRP A 199 -9.94 3.18 9.03
C TRP A 199 -10.89 4.35 9.35
N THR A 200 -10.35 5.52 9.65
CA THR A 200 -11.16 6.66 10.09
C THR A 200 -11.94 7.33 8.96
N ALA A 201 -11.50 7.20 7.71
CA ALA A 201 -12.25 7.75 6.56
C ALA A 201 -13.42 6.85 6.14
N ASP A 202 -13.35 5.54 6.44
CA ASP A 202 -14.44 4.59 6.21
C ASP A 202 -14.41 3.48 7.27
N PRO A 203 -15.25 3.57 8.32
CA PRO A 203 -15.26 2.59 9.41
C PRO A 203 -15.69 1.17 9.00
N ASN A 204 -16.20 0.98 7.78
CA ASN A 204 -16.47 -0.35 7.23
C ASN A 204 -15.21 -1.01 6.66
N VAL A 205 -14.07 -0.31 6.62
CA VAL A 205 -12.79 -0.87 6.22
C VAL A 205 -11.92 -1.09 7.44
N VAL A 206 -11.46 -2.32 7.62
CA VAL A 206 -10.58 -2.71 8.71
C VAL A 206 -9.21 -3.05 8.14
N VAL A 207 -8.19 -2.27 8.51
CA VAL A 207 -6.80 -2.56 8.19
C VAL A 207 -6.30 -3.63 9.15
N PHE A 208 -5.59 -4.61 8.62
CA PHE A 208 -5.00 -5.69 9.41
C PHE A 208 -3.52 -5.87 9.11
N TRP A 209 -2.79 -6.35 10.10
CA TRP A 209 -1.40 -6.79 9.94
C TRP A 209 -1.07 -7.90 10.91
N PHE A 210 -0.11 -8.74 10.54
CA PHE A 210 0.39 -9.81 11.41
C PHE A 210 1.72 -9.44 12.03
N ASP A 211 2.04 -10.05 13.17
CA ASP A 211 3.40 -10.02 13.73
C ASP A 211 4.37 -10.64 12.71
N PRO A 212 5.41 -9.91 12.25
CA PRO A 212 6.41 -10.43 11.31
C PRO A 212 7.12 -11.71 11.77
N VAL A 213 7.19 -11.96 13.08
CA VAL A 213 7.79 -13.18 13.63
C VAL A 213 6.85 -14.38 13.44
N ALA A 214 5.55 -14.18 13.63
CA ALA A 214 4.54 -15.23 13.47
C ALA A 214 4.20 -15.47 11.99
N VAL A 215 4.22 -14.42 11.17
CA VAL A 215 3.92 -14.46 9.73
C VAL A 215 5.04 -13.74 8.96
N PRO A 216 6.13 -14.45 8.61
CA PRO A 216 7.30 -13.84 7.99
C PRO A 216 7.10 -13.45 6.52
N ASN A 217 6.15 -14.08 5.82
CA ASN A 217 5.90 -13.83 4.40
C ASN A 217 4.41 -14.03 4.05
N SER A 218 3.87 -13.20 3.16
CA SER A 218 2.50 -13.37 2.64
C SER A 218 2.28 -14.72 1.95
N ALA A 219 3.33 -15.32 1.40
CA ALA A 219 3.30 -16.65 0.78
C ALA A 219 2.99 -17.80 1.75
N VAL A 220 3.15 -17.60 3.07
CA VAL A 220 2.85 -18.64 4.08
C VAL A 220 1.43 -18.51 4.66
N LEU A 221 0.66 -17.49 4.26
CA LEU A 221 -0.72 -17.34 4.68
C LEU A 221 -1.56 -18.50 4.15
N THR A 222 -2.30 -19.16 5.05
CA THR A 222 -3.34 -20.12 4.67
C THR A 222 -4.63 -19.80 5.39
N PRO A 223 -5.76 -19.95 4.69
CA PRO A 223 -6.58 -18.85 4.20
C PRO A 223 -6.91 -17.81 5.27
N LEU A 224 -6.99 -16.53 4.86
CA LEU A 224 -7.47 -15.48 5.73
C LEU A 224 -8.95 -15.69 6.05
N ILE A 225 -9.30 -15.59 7.32
CA ILE A 225 -10.66 -15.74 7.81
C ILE A 225 -11.02 -14.52 8.65
N ALA A 226 -12.11 -13.85 8.27
CA ALA A 226 -12.67 -12.75 9.05
C ALA A 226 -13.89 -13.23 9.85
N TYR A 227 -14.07 -12.68 11.04
CA TYR A 227 -15.21 -12.90 11.90
C TYR A 227 -15.80 -11.55 12.32
N ASP A 228 -17.12 -11.51 12.49
CA ASP A 228 -17.80 -10.37 13.12
C ASP A 228 -17.63 -10.39 14.65
N ALA A 229 -18.21 -9.40 15.32
CA ALA A 229 -18.14 -9.24 16.77
C ALA A 229 -18.82 -10.39 17.54
N ASP A 230 -19.77 -11.10 16.92
CA ASP A 230 -20.45 -12.26 17.49
C ASP A 230 -19.66 -13.56 17.25
N GLY A 231 -18.49 -13.48 16.60
CA GLY A 231 -17.65 -14.62 16.26
C GLY A 231 -18.14 -15.43 15.07
N LYS A 232 -19.14 -14.95 14.32
CA LYS A 232 -19.60 -15.59 13.10
C LYS A 232 -18.64 -15.28 11.96
N ARG A 233 -18.32 -16.32 11.20
CA ARG A 233 -17.41 -16.24 10.05
C ARG A 233 -18.06 -15.38 8.94
N LEU A 234 -17.32 -14.37 8.50
CA LEU A 234 -17.71 -13.45 7.44
C LEU A 234 -17.30 -13.95 6.04
N THR A 235 -16.18 -14.67 5.95
CA THR A 235 -15.71 -15.26 4.69
C THR A 235 -16.17 -16.71 4.54
N LYS A 236 -16.38 -17.16 3.30
CA LYS A 236 -16.71 -18.57 3.00
C LYS A 236 -15.43 -19.36 2.74
#